data_AF-A0A2K3JSE1-F1
#
_entry.id   AF-A0A2K3JSE1-F1
#
_cell.length_a   1.000
_cell.length_b   1.000
_cell.length_c   1.000
_cell.angle_alpha   90.00
_cell.angle_beta   90.00
_cell.angle_gamma   90.00
#
_symmetry.space_group_name_H-M   'P 1'
#
loop_
_entity.id
_entity.type
_entity.pdbx_description
1 polymer ?
#
loop_
_entity_poly.entity_id
_entity_poly.type
_entity_poly.pdbx_seq_one_letter_code
_entity_poly.pdbx_strand_id
1 'polypeptide(L)'
;MEVLLGHGIFNVDGELWKKQRKTASLEFASRNLRDFSTKVFKEYALKLSSILNQASYLNQQIDMQELLMRMTLDSICKVGFGVEIGTLNPNSPNNSFAKAFDTANIIVTLRFIDPLWKIKKILNLGSEAQLDKSIKIIDDFTYSVIRTRKAEIEDAKKNGQQNQ
;
A
#
# COMPACT_ATOMS: atom_id res chain seq x y z
N MET A 1 -14.57 -0.14 9.03
CA MET A 1 -13.12 0.03 8.81
C MET A 1 -12.30 -1.06 9.50
N GLU A 2 -12.69 -1.54 10.68
CA GLU A 2 -11.96 -2.59 11.44
C GLU A 2 -11.52 -3.82 10.63
N VAL A 3 -12.35 -4.33 9.73
CA VAL A 3 -11.98 -5.49 8.87
C VAL A 3 -10.76 -5.22 7.96
N LEU A 4 -10.55 -3.97 7.54
CA LEU A 4 -9.46 -3.57 6.66
C LEU A 4 -8.28 -2.96 7.43
N LEU A 5 -8.56 -2.19 8.48
CA LEU A 5 -7.55 -1.38 9.17
C LEU A 5 -7.22 -1.88 10.58
N GLY A 6 -7.93 -2.89 11.08
CA GLY A 6 -7.78 -3.43 12.42
C GLY A 6 -7.79 -2.32 13.48
N HIS A 7 -6.83 -2.37 14.40
CA HIS A 7 -6.60 -1.32 15.40
C HIS A 7 -5.48 -0.33 14.99
N GLY A 8 -5.34 -0.10 13.67
CA GLY A 8 -4.38 0.85 13.12
C GLY A 8 -4.78 2.31 13.35
N ILE A 9 -3.84 3.22 13.11
CA ILE A 9 -3.91 4.66 13.41
C ILE A 9 -5.13 5.37 12.82
N PHE A 10 -5.69 4.84 11.73
CA PHE A 10 -6.86 5.41 11.05
C PHE A 10 -8.21 4.88 11.57
N ASN A 11 -8.22 3.88 12.44
CA ASN A 11 -9.45 3.25 12.94
C ASN A 11 -9.62 3.36 14.47
N VAL A 12 -8.56 3.60 15.23
CA VAL A 12 -8.61 3.73 16.70
C VAL A 12 -8.75 5.17 17.15
N ASP A 13 -9.30 5.35 18.35
CA ASP A 13 -9.50 6.65 19.01
C ASP A 13 -8.75 6.75 20.35
N GLY A 14 -8.80 7.93 20.98
CA GLY A 14 -8.34 8.18 22.35
C GLY A 14 -6.82 8.03 22.53
N GLU A 15 -6.40 7.46 23.66
CA GLU A 15 -4.97 7.33 24.00
C GLU A 15 -4.22 6.40 23.05
N LEU A 16 -4.88 5.36 22.53
CA LEU A 16 -4.28 4.45 21.56
C LEU A 16 -3.92 5.18 20.27
N TRP A 17 -4.84 6.01 19.77
CA TRP A 17 -4.58 6.89 18.62
C TRP A 17 -3.45 7.87 18.89
N LYS A 18 -3.48 8.57 20.04
CA LYS A 18 -2.44 9.55 20.42
C LYS A 18 -1.06 8.90 20.43
N LYS A 19 -0.93 7.69 20.99
CA LYS A 19 0.32 6.93 21.03
C LYS A 19 0.82 6.62 19.62
N GLN A 20 -0.02 6.01 18.77
CA GLN A 20 0.36 5.65 17.40
C GLN A 20 0.71 6.88 16.56
N ARG A 21 -0.07 7.96 16.66
CA ARG A 21 0.17 9.20 15.90
C ARG A 21 1.39 9.97 16.36
N LYS A 22 1.72 9.95 17.65
CA LYS A 22 2.96 10.55 18.15
C LYS A 22 4.17 9.86 17.53
N THR A 23 4.19 8.53 17.50
CA THR A 23 5.28 7.76 16.86
C THR A 23 5.36 8.06 15.36
N ALA A 24 4.24 7.95 14.63
CA ALA A 24 4.25 8.19 13.19
C ALA A 24 4.70 9.61 12.82
N SER A 25 4.21 10.64 13.53
CA SER A 25 4.55 12.04 13.23
C SER A 25 6.05 12.33 13.36
N LEU A 26 6.74 11.68 14.31
CA LEU A 26 8.19 11.85 14.47
C LEU A 26 8.96 11.29 13.27
N GLU A 27 8.58 10.10 12.80
CA GLU A 27 9.18 9.48 11.61
C GLU A 27 8.95 10.34 10.36
N PHE A 28 7.71 10.82 10.16
CA PHE A 28 7.35 11.65 9.01
C PHE A 28 7.97 13.05 9.03
N ALA A 29 8.29 13.59 10.21
CA ALA A 29 8.99 14.87 10.34
C ALA A 29 10.51 14.75 10.13
N SER A 30 11.05 13.53 10.05
CA SER A 30 12.48 13.32 9.92
C SER A 30 13.01 13.82 8.56
N ARG A 31 14.17 14.48 8.58
CA ARG A 31 14.86 14.92 7.36
C ARG A 31 15.18 13.73 6.44
N ASN A 32 15.56 12.60 7.04
CA ASN A 32 15.90 11.38 6.31
C ASN A 32 14.72 10.86 5.50
N LEU A 33 13.52 10.79 6.10
CA LEU A 33 12.34 10.34 5.35
C LEU A 33 11.96 11.34 4.26
N ARG A 34 12.05 12.66 4.53
CA ARG A 34 11.75 13.69 3.52
C ARG A 34 12.69 13.61 2.32
N ASP A 35 13.99 13.48 2.56
CA ASP A 35 14.99 13.41 1.50
C ASP A 35 14.86 12.09 0.71
N PHE A 36 14.57 10.98 1.40
CA PHE A 36 14.28 9.69 0.77
C PHE A 36 13.00 9.75 -0.08
N SER A 37 11.91 10.28 0.47
CA SER A 37 10.64 10.42 -0.24
C SER A 37 10.77 11.28 -1.48
N THR A 38 11.53 12.38 -1.41
CA THR A 38 11.80 13.24 -2.56
C THR A 38 12.51 12.49 -3.69
N LYS A 39 13.50 11.66 -3.35
CA LYS A 39 14.19 10.81 -4.34
C LYS A 39 13.22 9.81 -4.98
N VAL A 40 12.42 9.13 -4.16
CA VAL A 40 11.43 8.15 -4.63
C VAL A 40 10.39 8.80 -5.56
N PHE A 41 9.82 9.94 -5.16
CA PHE A 41 8.83 10.65 -5.98
C PHE A 41 9.41 11.13 -7.31
N LYS A 42 10.66 11.62 -7.31
CA LYS A 42 11.36 11.99 -8.54
C LYS A 42 11.55 10.78 -9.45
N GLU A 43 11.96 9.64 -8.91
CA GLU A 43 12.16 8.41 -9.67
C GLU A 43 10.87 7.95 -10.36
N TYR A 44 9.76 7.90 -9.61
CA TYR A 44 8.47 7.50 -10.18
C TYR A 44 7.90 8.54 -11.15
N ALA A 45 8.15 9.83 -10.94
CA ALA A 45 7.78 10.88 -11.89
C ALA A 45 8.54 10.72 -13.23
N LEU A 46 9.81 10.34 -13.19
CA LEU A 46 10.60 10.04 -14.39
C LEU A 46 10.09 8.77 -15.09
N LYS A 47 9.76 7.71 -14.34
CA LYS A 47 9.13 6.49 -14.89
C LYS A 47 7.81 6.82 -15.60
N LEU A 48 6.94 7.61 -14.96
CA LEU A 48 5.69 8.06 -15.57
C LEU A 48 5.94 8.90 -16.82
N SER A 49 6.86 9.87 -16.77
CA SER A 49 7.24 10.68 -17.93
C SER A 49 7.70 9.84 -19.12
N SER A 50 8.47 8.77 -18.88
CA SER A 50 8.87 7.83 -19.93
C SER A 50 7.66 7.13 -20.58
N ILE A 51 6.69 6.70 -19.78
CA ILE A 51 5.45 6.06 -20.28
C ILE A 51 4.64 7.04 -21.12
N LEU A 52 4.48 8.28 -20.64
CA LEU A 52 3.75 9.34 -21.35
C LEU A 52 4.43 9.69 -22.68
N ASN A 53 5.77 9.78 -22.69
CA ASN A 53 6.53 10.03 -23.91
C ASN A 53 6.33 8.90 -24.92
N GLN A 54 6.42 7.64 -24.49
CA GLN A 54 6.19 6.49 -25.36
C GLN A 54 4.76 6.47 -25.92
N ALA A 55 3.75 6.71 -25.09
CA ALA A 55 2.36 6.79 -25.52
C ALA A 55 2.15 7.93 -26.54
N SER A 56 2.81 9.08 -26.34
CA SER A 56 2.79 10.20 -27.28
C SER A 56 3.37 9.82 -28.64
N TYR A 57 4.55 9.17 -28.67
CA TYR A 57 5.16 8.70 -29.92
C TYR A 57 4.29 7.69 -30.68
N LEU A 58 3.56 6.84 -29.95
CA LEU A 58 2.67 5.83 -30.52
C LEU A 58 1.25 6.36 -30.78
N ASN A 59 0.98 7.64 -30.48
CA ASN A 59 -0.33 8.26 -30.53
C ASN A 59 -1.42 7.44 -29.80
N GLN A 60 -1.04 6.87 -28.65
CA GLN A 60 -1.89 5.98 -27.85
C GLN A 60 -2.69 6.77 -26.81
N GLN A 61 -3.99 6.47 -26.70
CA GLN A 61 -4.82 6.99 -25.62
C GLN A 61 -4.44 6.32 -24.29
N ILE A 62 -4.35 7.13 -23.24
CA ILE A 62 -3.98 6.69 -21.89
C ILE A 62 -5.01 7.18 -20.86
N ASP A 63 -5.23 6.37 -19.83
CA ASP A 63 -5.98 6.77 -18.65
C ASP A 63 -5.01 7.40 -17.62
N MET A 64 -5.08 8.72 -17.49
CA MET A 64 -4.25 9.46 -16.54
C MET A 64 -4.60 9.17 -15.08
N GLN A 65 -5.86 8.86 -14.76
CA GLN A 65 -6.26 8.54 -13.41
C GLN A 65 -5.64 7.21 -12.97
N GLU A 66 -5.71 6.19 -13.83
CA GLU A 66 -5.11 4.89 -13.58
C GLU A 66 -3.59 5.00 -13.38
N LEU A 67 -2.89 5.75 -14.25
CA LEU A 67 -1.45 5.93 -14.16
C LEU A 67 -1.03 6.66 -12.87
N LEU A 68 -1.75 7.71 -12.48
CA LEU A 68 -1.46 8.46 -11.25
C LEU A 68 -1.74 7.60 -10.00
N MET A 69 -2.80 6.80 -10.00
CA MET A 69 -3.08 5.85 -8.91
C MET A 69 -1.96 4.82 -8.77
N ARG A 70 -1.50 4.21 -9.88
CA ARG A 70 -0.37 3.27 -9.87
C ARG A 70 0.92 3.93 -9.38
N MET A 71 1.23 5.13 -9.88
CA MET A 71 2.42 5.89 -9.47
C MET A 71 2.41 6.20 -7.97
N THR A 72 1.27 6.68 -7.44
CA THR A 72 1.15 7.04 -6.02
C THR A 72 1.22 5.81 -5.12
N LEU A 73 0.61 4.70 -5.51
CA LEU A 73 0.69 3.43 -4.79
C LEU A 73 2.13 2.90 -4.74
N ASP A 74 2.81 2.80 -5.88
CA ASP A 74 4.20 2.35 -5.94
C ASP A 74 5.12 3.28 -5.11
N SER A 75 4.89 4.59 -5.19
CA SER A 75 5.64 5.59 -4.43
C SER A 75 5.47 5.42 -2.91
N ILE A 76 4.23 5.32 -2.42
CA ILE A 76 3.98 5.22 -0.98
C ILE A 76 4.44 3.86 -0.43
N CYS A 77 4.32 2.78 -1.19
CA CYS A 77 4.83 1.47 -0.79
C CYS A 77 6.36 1.44 -0.76
N LYS A 78 7.03 2.13 -1.68
CA LYS A 78 8.48 2.29 -1.64
C LYS A 78 8.93 3.17 -0.47
N VAL A 79 8.23 4.27 -0.19
CA VAL A 79 8.56 5.15 0.95
C VAL A 79 8.29 4.46 2.29
N GLY A 80 7.11 3.89 2.47
CA GLY A 80 6.64 3.35 3.75
C GLY A 80 7.17 1.96 4.07
N PHE A 81 7.36 1.11 3.05
CA PHE A 81 7.75 -0.29 3.24
C PHE A 81 9.08 -0.65 2.57
N GLY A 82 9.64 0.25 1.75
CA GLY A 82 10.86 0.01 0.97
C GLY A 82 10.70 -1.04 -0.13
N VAL A 83 9.47 -1.39 -0.50
CA VAL A 83 9.16 -2.44 -1.48
C VAL A 83 8.64 -1.82 -2.77
N GLU A 84 9.05 -2.36 -3.91
CA GLU A 84 8.52 -2.02 -5.23
C GLU A 84 7.44 -3.02 -5.61
N ILE A 85 6.20 -2.54 -5.76
CA ILE A 85 5.08 -3.38 -6.24
C ILE A 85 5.13 -3.49 -7.77
N GLY A 86 5.60 -2.43 -8.44
CA GLY A 86 5.82 -2.43 -9.89
C GLY A 86 4.52 -2.29 -10.69
N THR A 87 3.48 -1.68 -10.12
CA THR A 87 2.20 -1.48 -10.81
C THR A 87 2.30 -0.54 -12.00
N LEU A 88 3.32 0.33 -12.02
CA LEU A 88 3.64 1.24 -13.11
C LEU A 88 4.42 0.57 -14.27
N ASN A 89 4.89 -0.69 -14.11
CA ASN A 89 5.64 -1.38 -15.16
C ASN A 89 4.71 -1.87 -16.29
N PRO A 90 4.93 -1.48 -17.56
CA PRO A 90 4.12 -1.93 -18.70
C PRO A 90 4.17 -3.45 -18.93
N ASN A 91 5.30 -4.10 -18.59
CA ASN A 91 5.58 -5.49 -18.96
C ASN A 91 5.15 -6.51 -17.89
N SER A 92 4.84 -6.06 -16.67
CA SER A 92 4.35 -6.93 -15.60
C SER A 92 3.62 -6.10 -14.55
N PRO A 93 2.36 -5.71 -14.81
CA PRO A 93 1.55 -5.01 -13.83
C PRO A 93 1.08 -6.02 -12.79
N ASN A 94 1.94 -6.41 -11.85
CA ASN A 94 1.49 -7.16 -10.68
C ASN A 94 0.62 -6.24 -9.82
N ASN A 95 -0.67 -6.23 -10.14
CA ASN A 95 -1.69 -5.36 -9.55
C ASN A 95 -2.57 -6.11 -8.56
N SER A 96 -2.19 -7.31 -8.14
CA SER A 96 -2.97 -8.14 -7.21
C SER A 96 -3.23 -7.41 -5.90
N PHE A 97 -2.19 -6.84 -5.29
CA PHE A 97 -2.32 -6.01 -4.10
C PHE A 97 -3.17 -4.75 -4.36
N ALA A 98 -2.88 -4.00 -5.42
CA ALA A 98 -3.61 -2.78 -5.77
C ALA A 98 -5.11 -3.03 -5.94
N LYS A 99 -5.47 -4.05 -6.73
CA LYS A 99 -6.87 -4.46 -6.96
C LYS A 99 -7.55 -4.94 -5.69
N ALA A 100 -6.86 -5.74 -4.87
CA ALA A 100 -7.39 -6.21 -3.60
C ALA A 100 -7.64 -5.03 -2.65
N PHE A 101 -6.72 -4.08 -2.60
CA PHE A 101 -6.83 -2.87 -1.80
C PHE A 101 -8.01 -1.98 -2.25
N ASP A 102 -8.13 -1.70 -3.55
CA ASP A 102 -9.25 -0.92 -4.11
C ASP A 102 -10.59 -1.62 -3.86
N THR A 103 -10.65 -2.94 -4.11
CA THR A 103 -11.83 -3.77 -3.87
C THR A 103 -12.26 -3.70 -2.41
N ALA A 104 -11.30 -3.86 -1.48
CA ALA A 104 -11.59 -3.81 -0.05
C ALA A 104 -12.09 -2.43 0.38
N ASN A 105 -11.48 -1.34 -0.13
CA ASN A 105 -11.92 0.02 0.15
C ASN A 105 -13.34 0.29 -0.38
N ILE A 106 -13.65 -0.11 -1.62
CA ILE A 106 -14.98 0.03 -2.20
C ILE A 106 -16.01 -0.69 -1.35
N ILE A 107 -15.79 -1.97 -1.03
CA ILE A 107 -16.76 -2.77 -0.26
C ILE A 107 -16.94 -2.21 1.15
N VAL A 108 -15.86 -1.84 1.84
CA VAL A 108 -15.94 -1.22 3.17
C VAL A 108 -16.68 0.11 3.12
N THR A 109 -16.53 0.88 2.04
CA THR A 109 -17.26 2.13 1.82
C THR A 109 -18.75 1.87 1.58
N LEU A 110 -19.10 0.85 0.80
CA LEU A 110 -20.48 0.45 0.55
C LEU A 110 -21.20 -0.01 1.82
N ARG A 111 -20.49 -0.55 2.83
CA ARG A 111 -21.09 -0.89 4.13
C ARG A 111 -21.69 0.30 4.88
N PHE A 112 -21.26 1.52 4.59
CA PHE A 112 -21.84 2.73 5.20
C PHE A 112 -23.24 3.05 4.65
N ILE A 113 -23.56 2.57 3.44
CA ILE A 113 -24.85 2.83 2.78
C ILE A 113 -25.75 1.59 2.72
N ASP A 114 -25.20 0.38 2.79
CA ASP A 114 -25.97 -0.87 2.68
C ASP A 114 -26.31 -1.46 4.07
N PRO A 115 -27.52 -1.27 4.63
CA PRO A 115 -27.85 -1.77 5.96
C PRO A 115 -27.88 -3.31 6.05
N LEU A 116 -27.92 -4.04 4.92
CA LEU A 116 -27.96 -5.49 4.87
C LEU A 116 -26.56 -6.14 4.87
N TRP A 117 -25.49 -5.33 4.95
CA TRP A 117 -24.10 -5.82 4.89
C TRP A 117 -23.79 -6.91 5.94
N LYS A 118 -24.37 -6.82 7.14
CA LYS A 118 -24.18 -7.81 8.20
C LYS A 118 -24.74 -9.19 7.82
N ILE A 119 -25.89 -9.22 7.14
CA ILE A 119 -26.51 -10.47 6.68
C ILE A 119 -25.66 -11.07 5.55
N LYS A 120 -25.22 -10.25 4.60
CA LYS A 120 -24.31 -10.68 3.52
C LYS A 120 -23.00 -11.24 4.07
N LYS A 121 -22.50 -10.66 5.17
CA LYS A 121 -21.30 -11.12 5.88
C LYS A 121 -21.51 -12.48 6.55
N ILE A 122 -22.63 -12.66 7.24
CA ILE A 122 -22.97 -13.94 7.91
C ILE A 122 -23.11 -15.07 6.87
N LEU A 123 -23.74 -14.79 5.74
CA LEU A 123 -23.91 -15.76 4.66
C LEU A 123 -22.64 -15.95 3.82
N ASN A 124 -21.64 -15.09 3.98
CA ASN A 124 -20.43 -15.01 3.17
C ASN A 124 -20.72 -15.04 1.66
N LEU A 125 -21.61 -14.15 1.21
CA LEU A 125 -22.06 -14.09 -0.19
C LEU A 125 -21.69 -12.77 -0.85
N GLY A 126 -21.40 -12.86 -2.16
CA GLY A 126 -21.18 -11.70 -3.03
C GLY A 126 -19.99 -10.85 -2.59
N SER A 127 -20.26 -9.57 -2.29
CA SER A 127 -19.24 -8.58 -1.93
C SER A 127 -18.46 -8.96 -0.68
N GLU A 128 -19.08 -9.62 0.29
CA GLU A 128 -18.41 -9.96 1.55
C GLU A 128 -17.40 -11.11 1.38
N ALA A 129 -17.72 -12.11 0.55
CA ALA A 129 -16.75 -13.14 0.16
C ALA A 129 -15.58 -12.59 -0.66
N GLN A 130 -15.86 -11.61 -1.53
CA GLN A 130 -14.81 -10.93 -2.29
C GLN A 130 -13.92 -10.08 -1.38
N LEU A 131 -14.49 -9.45 -0.34
CA LEU A 131 -13.74 -8.73 0.67
C LEU A 131 -12.79 -9.67 1.42
N ASP A 132 -13.25 -10.82 1.90
CA ASP A 132 -12.41 -11.77 2.62
C ASP A 132 -11.21 -12.25 1.79
N LYS A 133 -11.43 -12.54 0.49
CA LYS A 133 -10.32 -12.85 -0.45
C LYS A 133 -9.36 -11.67 -0.62
N SER A 134 -9.88 -10.46 -0.70
CA SER A 134 -9.07 -9.25 -0.85
C SER A 134 -8.23 -8.96 0.39
N ILE A 135 -8.83 -9.10 1.59
CA ILE A 135 -8.12 -8.99 2.86
C ILE A 135 -7.01 -10.02 2.95
N LYS A 136 -7.25 -11.27 2.53
CA LYS A 136 -6.19 -12.29 2.51
C LYS A 136 -5.00 -11.90 1.65
N ILE A 137 -5.24 -11.37 0.44
CA ILE A 137 -4.15 -10.90 -0.45
C ILE A 137 -3.37 -9.74 0.19
N ILE A 138 -4.07 -8.81 0.81
CA ILE A 138 -3.46 -7.67 1.51
C ILE A 138 -2.61 -8.16 2.68
N ASP A 139 -3.15 -9.05 3.51
CA ASP A 139 -2.45 -9.63 4.66
C ASP A 139 -1.23 -10.43 4.22
N ASP A 140 -1.36 -11.31 3.22
CA ASP A 140 -0.26 -12.11 2.70
C ASP A 140 0.89 -11.21 2.22
N PHE A 141 0.56 -10.13 1.48
CA PHE A 141 1.53 -9.12 1.09
C PHE A 141 2.16 -8.42 2.30
N THR A 142 1.35 -7.84 3.19
CA THR A 142 1.83 -7.09 4.36
C THR A 142 2.70 -7.94 5.27
N TYR A 143 2.29 -9.17 5.59
CA TYR A 143 3.08 -10.08 6.40
C TYR A 143 4.34 -10.56 5.69
N SER A 144 4.35 -10.70 4.36
CA SER A 144 5.58 -10.98 3.62
C SER A 144 6.62 -9.87 3.79
N VAL A 145 6.20 -8.61 3.66
CA VAL A 145 7.04 -7.44 3.86
C VAL A 145 7.59 -7.39 5.28
N ILE A 146 6.73 -7.61 6.29
CA ILE A 146 7.15 -7.62 7.70
C ILE A 146 8.20 -8.72 7.94
N ARG A 147 7.99 -9.92 7.41
CA ARG A 147 8.94 -11.04 7.55
C ARG A 147 10.29 -10.69 6.92
N THR A 148 10.29 -10.17 5.70
CA THR A 148 11.52 -9.77 5.00
C THR A 148 12.28 -8.71 5.79
N ARG A 149 11.61 -7.66 6.27
CA ARG A 149 12.27 -6.60 7.07
C ARG A 149 12.82 -7.10 8.40
N LYS A 150 12.12 -8.02 9.07
CA LYS A 150 12.63 -8.65 10.30
C LYS A 150 13.90 -9.45 10.03
N ALA A 151 13.93 -10.25 8.96
CA ALA A 151 15.10 -11.02 8.56
C ALA A 151 16.31 -10.11 8.24
N GLU A 152 16.11 -9.05 7.45
CA GLU A 152 17.17 -8.08 7.13
C GLU A 152 17.79 -7.43 8.39
N ILE A 153 16.95 -7.10 9.38
CA ILE A 153 17.41 -6.53 10.67
C ILE A 153 18.21 -7.57 11.47
N GLU A 154 17.79 -8.84 11.47
CA GLU A 154 18.50 -9.92 12.15
C GLU A 154 19.87 -10.19 11.49
N ASP A 155 19.94 -10.19 10.17
CA ASP A 155 21.18 -10.40 9.41
C ASP A 155 22.15 -9.22 9.61
N ALA A 156 21.64 -7.98 9.61
CA ALA A 156 22.46 -6.80 9.91
C ALA A 156 23.06 -6.86 11.32
N LYS A 157 22.32 -7.38 12.31
CA LYS A 157 22.82 -7.57 13.68
C LYS A 157 23.90 -8.64 13.76
N LYS A 158 23.73 -9.77 13.07
CA LYS A 158 24.73 -10.86 13.04
C LYS A 158 26.03 -10.41 12.38
N ASN A 159 25.93 -9.69 11.24
CA ASN A 159 27.11 -9.19 10.52
C ASN A 159 27.82 -8.06 11.28
N GLY A 160 27.10 -7.27 12.08
CA GLY A 160 27.69 -6.26 12.98
C GLY A 160 28.45 -6.87 14.17
N GLN A 161 28.07 -8.06 14.63
CA GLN A 161 28.73 -8.78 15.73
C GLN A 161 29.94 -9.61 15.28
N GLN A 162 30.04 -9.99 13.99
CA GLN A 162 31.21 -10.69 13.44
C GLN A 162 32.38 -9.76 13.08
N ASN A 163 32.13 -8.45 13.00
CA ASN A 163 33.11 -7.42 12.68
C ASN A 163 33.58 -6.61 13.91
N GLN A 164 33.28 -7.08 15.13
CA GLN A 164 33.83 -6.62 16.41
C GLN A 164 34.63 -7.73 17.05
#